data_AF-A0A2S6PMF1-F1
#
_entry.id   AF-A0A2S6PMF1-F1
#
_cell.length_a   1.000
_cell.length_b   1.000
_cell.length_c   1.000
_cell.angle_alpha   90.00
_cell.angle_beta   90.00
_cell.angle_gamma   90.00
#
_symmetry.space_group_name_H-M   'P 1'
#
loop_
_entity.id
_entity.type
_entity.pdbx_description
1 polymer ?
#
loop_
_entity_poly.entity_id
_entity_poly.type
_entity_poly.pdbx_seq_one_letter_code
_entity_poly.pdbx_strand_id
1 'polypeptide(L)'
;MTIEITHTRREGTLIEGTSRGDGSAEILRLREYGRTQSQPFRWSRNLDCWYLPHSRDHATYTPSLELLAQRLRDAGFEVTLTIDNADRRSFSDAEKEREEKAGGRAERFGGYAASAAQSSEAAWKSSHEISERFAFGQPILIGHHSEGRARRDHALMDNAMRKSIGESDRAAHWTGRAQAAANYERFKKDPGRTLRRLDKLRADLRAVEKWQRGESAKGFSRSPADPELETEHQELTEEIQHWEQVIKDAEADGFKMWSKADFTRGDFVLYRGTWYEVLRVNPKSVTIPHIHNGVGQRVVRAADNRHGWTWTAPYDDVSGRKSADEMQQSTRAEVAEHQEQAQQAPPIKEPVPAAETCPTSHPSPWHAKARRWALCQHAPEGRSTPATAPAERANGQEGMALVLITSKNSRRSRKRALWAMTRREAQAVCGDPRTSGRSYMLTWTDRPGTEGADWEWVPDNGSHAPVLDELGITPRREWTAAPQAPAEAA
;
A
#
# COMPACT_ATOMS: atom_id res chain seq x y z
N MET A 1 5.00 -1.25 -46.62
CA MET A 1 4.44 -2.02 -45.48
C MET A 1 3.15 -1.33 -45.10
N THR A 2 2.07 -2.10 -45.01
CA THR A 2 0.73 -1.59 -44.71
C THR A 2 0.49 -1.76 -43.21
N ILE A 3 0.17 -0.65 -42.54
CA ILE A 3 -0.16 -0.59 -41.12
C ILE A 3 -1.66 -0.40 -40.98
N GLU A 4 -2.30 -1.28 -40.23
CA GLU A 4 -3.74 -1.21 -39.97
C GLU A 4 -3.97 -0.69 -38.56
N ILE A 5 -4.69 0.42 -38.44
CA ILE A 5 -5.13 1.00 -37.17
C ILE A 5 -6.62 0.75 -37.05
N THR A 6 -7.01 -0.13 -36.12
CA THR A 6 -8.40 -0.46 -35.85
C THR A 6 -8.79 0.06 -34.48
N HIS A 7 -9.99 0.65 -34.38
CA HIS A 7 -10.58 0.98 -33.09
C HIS A 7 -12.04 0.55 -33.04
N THR A 8 -12.34 -0.31 -32.07
CA THR A 8 -13.70 -0.54 -31.58
C THR A 8 -13.75 -0.27 -30.09
N ARG A 9 -14.93 0.03 -29.53
CA ARG A 9 -15.04 0.15 -28.07
C ARG A 9 -14.89 -1.22 -27.41
N ARG A 10 -15.29 -2.31 -28.08
CA ARG A 10 -15.14 -3.69 -27.61
C ARG A 10 -13.68 -4.09 -27.42
N GLU A 11 -12.83 -3.81 -28.38
CA GLU A 11 -11.44 -4.30 -28.40
C GLU A 11 -10.43 -3.23 -27.97
N GLY A 12 -10.78 -1.95 -28.16
CA GLY A 12 -9.88 -0.81 -27.97
C GLY A 12 -9.20 -0.44 -29.29
N THR A 13 -8.12 0.34 -29.20
CA THR A 13 -7.29 0.69 -30.36
C THR A 13 -6.15 -0.31 -30.50
N LEU A 14 -6.12 -1.00 -31.63
CA LEU A 14 -5.10 -1.98 -32.01
C LEU A 14 -4.41 -1.53 -33.29
N ILE A 15 -3.13 -1.88 -33.42
CA ILE A 15 -2.31 -1.55 -34.58
C ILE A 15 -1.49 -2.76 -34.99
N GLU A 16 -1.75 -3.20 -36.20
CA GLU A 16 -1.17 -4.40 -36.82
C GLU A 16 -0.35 -4.02 -38.07
N GLY A 17 0.43 -4.97 -38.59
CA GLY A 17 1.27 -4.75 -39.78
C GLY A 17 2.64 -4.09 -39.52
N THR A 18 3.02 -3.87 -38.26
CA THR A 18 4.35 -3.35 -37.89
C THR A 18 5.39 -4.47 -37.79
N SER A 19 6.64 -4.19 -38.13
CA SER A 19 7.80 -5.08 -38.02
C SER A 19 8.87 -4.53 -37.08
N ARG A 20 9.65 -5.40 -36.45
CA ARG A 20 10.73 -4.95 -35.57
C ARG A 20 11.82 -4.22 -36.39
N GLY A 21 12.05 -2.96 -36.08
CA GLY A 21 13.10 -2.15 -36.71
C GLY A 21 12.66 -1.43 -37.99
N ASP A 22 11.36 -1.38 -38.27
CA ASP A 22 10.79 -0.65 -39.42
C ASP A 22 10.70 0.88 -39.20
N GLY A 23 10.91 1.38 -37.97
CA GLY A 23 10.79 2.78 -37.57
C GLY A 23 9.40 3.18 -37.03
N SER A 24 8.38 2.33 -37.18
CA SER A 24 7.03 2.59 -36.66
C SER A 24 7.01 2.73 -35.13
N ALA A 25 7.89 1.98 -34.46
CA ALA A 25 8.01 1.95 -33.00
C ALA A 25 8.43 3.29 -32.39
N GLU A 26 9.21 4.13 -33.09
CA GLU A 26 9.58 5.47 -32.60
C GLU A 26 8.34 6.38 -32.53
N ILE A 27 7.51 6.32 -33.55
CA ILE A 27 6.27 7.11 -33.65
C ILE A 27 5.25 6.62 -32.62
N LEU A 28 5.07 5.31 -32.50
CA LEU A 28 4.08 4.70 -31.59
C LEU A 28 4.42 4.93 -30.10
N ARG A 29 5.70 5.11 -29.77
CA ARG A 29 6.15 5.37 -28.39
C ARG A 29 6.03 6.84 -27.98
N LEU A 30 5.67 7.76 -28.89
CA LEU A 30 5.41 9.14 -28.53
C LEU A 30 4.27 9.23 -27.52
N ARG A 31 4.39 10.16 -26.56
CA ARG A 31 3.41 10.34 -25.47
C ARG A 31 2.39 11.42 -25.82
N GLU A 32 1.77 11.29 -26.99
CA GLU A 32 0.93 12.35 -27.56
C GLU A 32 -0.45 11.81 -27.95
N TYR A 33 -0.72 10.55 -27.62
CA TYR A 33 -1.93 9.86 -28.03
C TYR A 33 -2.94 9.71 -26.88
N GLY A 34 -4.16 9.35 -27.27
CA GLY A 34 -5.29 9.13 -26.38
C GLY A 34 -5.96 10.42 -25.92
N ARG A 35 -7.02 10.28 -25.12
CA ARG A 35 -7.86 11.40 -24.67
C ARG A 35 -7.09 12.49 -23.90
N THR A 36 -6.03 12.10 -23.20
CA THR A 36 -5.18 13.01 -22.40
C THR A 36 -3.92 13.46 -23.12
N GLN A 37 -3.71 13.02 -24.37
CA GLN A 37 -2.51 13.32 -25.18
C GLN A 37 -1.20 13.11 -24.42
N SER A 38 -1.14 12.04 -23.61
CA SER A 38 0.00 11.77 -22.72
C SER A 38 0.42 10.29 -22.71
N GLN A 39 -0.25 9.49 -23.55
CA GLN A 39 -0.15 8.04 -23.57
C GLN A 39 0.67 7.58 -24.77
N PRO A 40 1.64 6.67 -24.55
CA PRO A 40 2.30 5.94 -25.62
C PRO A 40 1.58 4.62 -25.91
N PHE A 41 1.66 4.16 -27.16
CA PHE A 41 1.27 2.79 -27.49
C PHE A 41 2.23 1.78 -26.86
N ARG A 42 1.72 0.58 -26.61
CA ARG A 42 2.46 -0.53 -26.02
C ARG A 42 2.37 -1.76 -26.91
N TRP A 43 3.49 -2.45 -27.07
CA TRP A 43 3.50 -3.77 -27.71
C TRP A 43 2.94 -4.82 -26.75
N SER A 44 2.01 -5.64 -27.21
CA SER A 44 1.53 -6.82 -26.48
C SER A 44 2.06 -8.08 -27.15
N ARG A 45 2.75 -8.94 -26.40
CA ARG A 45 3.13 -10.28 -26.90
C ARG A 45 1.94 -11.24 -27.01
N ASN A 46 0.85 -10.96 -26.30
CA ASN A 46 -0.32 -11.84 -26.30
C ASN A 46 -1.29 -11.51 -27.44
N LEU A 47 -1.33 -10.24 -27.86
CA LEU A 47 -2.14 -9.79 -29.01
C LEU A 47 -1.32 -9.76 -30.30
N ASP A 48 0.00 -9.88 -30.18
CA ASP A 48 0.97 -9.73 -31.28
C ASP A 48 0.83 -8.43 -32.07
N CYS A 49 0.40 -7.37 -31.39
CA CYS A 49 0.16 -6.07 -31.99
C CYS A 49 0.46 -4.93 -30.99
N TRP A 50 0.52 -3.70 -31.51
CA TRP A 50 0.55 -2.51 -30.67
C TRP A 50 -0.87 -2.15 -30.24
N TYR A 51 -1.03 -1.70 -29.00
CA TYR A 51 -2.33 -1.26 -28.48
C TYR A 51 -2.20 0.04 -27.69
N LEU A 52 -3.29 0.80 -27.65
CA LEU A 52 -3.42 1.97 -26.79
C LEU A 52 -3.92 1.55 -25.41
N PRO A 53 -3.17 1.78 -24.32
CA PRO A 53 -3.63 1.41 -22.98
C PRO A 53 -4.89 2.19 -22.58
N HIS A 54 -5.86 1.52 -21.94
CA HIS A 54 -7.13 2.10 -21.46
C HIS A 54 -8.07 2.63 -22.57
N SER A 55 -7.92 2.19 -23.82
CA SER A 55 -8.86 2.51 -24.89
C SER A 55 -10.07 1.58 -24.95
N ARG A 56 -9.97 0.37 -24.40
CA ARG A 56 -11.06 -0.60 -24.40
C ARG A 56 -12.19 -0.10 -23.49
N ASP A 57 -13.44 -0.34 -23.89
CA ASP A 57 -14.69 0.15 -23.28
C ASP A 57 -14.90 1.66 -23.36
N HIS A 58 -14.11 2.36 -24.17
CA HIS A 58 -14.14 3.81 -24.26
C HIS A 58 -14.15 4.25 -25.72
N ALA A 59 -14.92 5.30 -26.02
CA ALA A 59 -14.84 5.97 -27.30
C ALA A 59 -13.43 6.52 -27.53
N THR A 60 -12.88 6.33 -28.73
CA THR A 60 -11.62 6.97 -29.09
C THR A 60 -11.78 8.48 -29.27
N TYR A 61 -10.70 9.21 -29.03
CA TYR A 61 -10.58 10.59 -29.47
C TYR A 61 -10.07 10.60 -30.92
N THR A 62 -10.99 10.66 -31.88
CA THR A 62 -10.72 10.55 -33.32
C THR A 62 -9.53 11.39 -33.81
N PRO A 63 -9.39 12.68 -33.43
CA PRO A 63 -8.26 13.50 -33.89
C PRO A 63 -6.89 12.95 -33.48
N SER A 64 -6.79 12.24 -32.35
CA SER A 64 -5.54 11.61 -31.94
C SER A 64 -5.13 10.44 -32.83
N LEU A 65 -6.10 9.66 -33.35
CA LEU A 65 -5.81 8.55 -34.26
C LEU A 65 -5.53 9.04 -35.68
N GLU A 66 -6.21 10.08 -36.11
CA GLU A 66 -5.93 10.76 -37.39
C GLU A 66 -4.51 11.35 -37.39
N LEU A 67 -4.10 12.00 -36.29
CA LEU A 67 -2.73 12.50 -36.13
C LEU A 67 -1.70 11.37 -36.21
N LEU A 68 -1.96 10.25 -35.54
CA LEU A 68 -1.09 9.08 -35.61
C LEU A 68 -0.99 8.54 -37.04
N ALA A 69 -2.14 8.36 -37.70
CA ALA A 69 -2.18 7.87 -39.07
C ALA A 69 -1.41 8.80 -40.01
N GLN A 70 -1.55 10.12 -39.84
CA GLN A 70 -0.78 11.10 -40.60
C GLN A 70 0.73 10.95 -40.38
N ARG A 71 1.19 10.83 -39.14
CA ARG A 71 2.62 10.66 -38.83
C ARG A 71 3.22 9.40 -39.43
N LEU A 72 2.47 8.30 -39.39
CA LEU A 72 2.91 7.06 -40.01
C LEU A 72 2.96 7.19 -41.54
N ARG A 73 2.01 7.89 -42.17
CA ARG A 73 2.08 8.21 -43.60
C ARG A 73 3.26 9.10 -43.95
N ASP A 74 3.54 10.13 -43.15
CA ASP A 74 4.68 11.03 -43.34
C ASP A 74 6.02 10.29 -43.21
N ALA A 75 6.06 9.21 -42.42
CA ALA A 75 7.20 8.31 -42.32
C ALA A 75 7.28 7.25 -43.44
N GLY A 76 6.38 7.31 -44.43
CA GLY A 76 6.39 6.46 -45.63
C GLY A 76 5.63 5.14 -45.50
N PHE A 77 4.82 4.95 -44.46
CA PHE A 77 3.95 3.78 -44.33
C PHE A 77 2.61 3.97 -45.06
N GLU A 78 2.08 2.89 -45.61
CA GLU A 78 0.69 2.87 -46.06
C GLU A 78 -0.20 2.58 -44.84
N VAL A 79 -1.20 3.43 -44.57
CA VAL A 79 -1.97 3.37 -43.31
C VAL A 79 -3.47 3.39 -43.54
N THR A 80 -4.13 2.32 -43.09
CA THR A 80 -5.58 2.18 -43.05
C THR A 80 -6.07 2.47 -41.64
N LEU A 81 -7.02 3.41 -41.49
CA LEU A 81 -7.63 3.76 -40.21
C LEU A 81 -9.12 3.42 -40.24
N THR A 82 -9.53 2.48 -39.40
CA THR A 82 -10.92 2.03 -39.26
C THR A 82 -11.41 2.30 -37.85
N ILE A 83 -12.46 3.11 -37.70
CA ILE A 83 -13.03 3.48 -36.41
C ILE A 83 -14.51 3.09 -36.41
N ASP A 84 -14.87 2.17 -35.54
CA ASP A 84 -16.26 1.79 -35.26
C ASP A 84 -16.55 1.95 -33.76
N ASN A 85 -17.10 3.11 -33.39
CA ASN A 85 -17.51 3.39 -32.02
C ASN A 85 -18.84 2.71 -31.64
N ALA A 86 -19.58 2.16 -32.61
CA ALA A 86 -20.85 1.49 -32.36
C ALA A 86 -20.65 0.05 -31.88
N ASP A 87 -19.59 -0.63 -32.31
CA ASP A 87 -19.20 -1.94 -31.72
C ASP A 87 -18.69 -1.76 -30.28
N ARG A 88 -19.63 -1.98 -29.36
CA ARG A 88 -19.39 -2.03 -27.93
C ARG A 88 -20.07 -3.25 -27.32
N ARG A 89 -19.62 -3.59 -26.13
CA ARG A 89 -20.32 -4.52 -25.22
C ARG A 89 -21.16 -3.75 -24.22
N SER A 90 -22.12 -4.43 -23.59
CA SER A 90 -22.90 -3.82 -22.51
C SER A 90 -22.01 -3.52 -21.31
N PHE A 91 -22.42 -2.54 -20.49
CA PHE A 91 -21.72 -2.22 -19.24
C PHE A 91 -21.63 -3.44 -18.31
N SER A 92 -22.72 -4.23 -18.24
CA SER A 92 -22.79 -5.42 -17.40
C SER A 92 -21.83 -6.52 -17.85
N ASP A 93 -21.73 -6.78 -19.16
CA ASP A 93 -20.75 -7.74 -19.70
C ASP A 93 -19.32 -7.27 -19.45
N ALA A 94 -19.10 -5.95 -19.52
CA ALA A 94 -17.80 -5.37 -19.25
C ALA A 94 -17.35 -5.55 -17.79
N GLU A 95 -18.25 -5.35 -16.83
CA GLU A 95 -17.97 -5.58 -15.41
C GLU A 95 -17.80 -7.07 -15.11
N LYS A 96 -18.62 -7.96 -15.70
CA LYS A 96 -18.49 -9.41 -15.54
C LYS A 96 -17.11 -9.92 -16.00
N GLU A 97 -16.63 -9.50 -17.17
CA GLU A 97 -15.29 -9.91 -17.63
C GLU A 97 -14.17 -9.35 -16.71
N ARG A 98 -14.37 -8.16 -16.12
CA ARG A 98 -13.41 -7.59 -15.15
C ARG A 98 -13.34 -8.43 -13.88
N GLU A 99 -14.49 -8.93 -13.42
CA GLU A 99 -14.61 -9.87 -12.29
C GLU A 99 -13.94 -11.21 -12.61
N GLU A 100 -14.24 -11.82 -13.74
CA GLU A 100 -13.63 -13.06 -14.20
C GLU A 100 -12.10 -12.92 -14.31
N LYS A 101 -11.61 -11.82 -14.90
CA LYS A 101 -10.17 -11.51 -14.96
C LYS A 101 -9.57 -11.32 -13.59
N ALA A 102 -10.30 -10.80 -12.61
CA ALA A 102 -9.83 -10.69 -11.23
C ALA A 102 -9.74 -12.07 -10.56
N GLY A 103 -10.74 -12.93 -10.76
CA GLY A 103 -10.74 -14.33 -10.33
C GLY A 103 -9.54 -15.10 -10.90
N GLY A 104 -9.34 -15.06 -12.22
CA GLY A 104 -8.19 -15.73 -12.85
C GLY A 104 -6.83 -15.18 -12.41
N ARG A 105 -6.74 -13.89 -12.04
CA ARG A 105 -5.53 -13.34 -11.38
C ARG A 105 -5.35 -13.92 -9.98
N ALA A 106 -6.43 -14.01 -9.19
CA ALA A 106 -6.40 -14.56 -7.84
C ALA A 106 -5.94 -16.01 -7.84
N GLU A 107 -6.50 -16.84 -8.71
CA GLU A 107 -6.12 -18.25 -8.88
C GLU A 107 -4.64 -18.41 -9.27
N ARG A 108 -4.19 -17.69 -10.30
CA ARG A 108 -2.79 -17.76 -10.76
C ARG A 108 -1.82 -17.31 -9.66
N PHE A 109 -2.12 -16.22 -8.96
CA PHE A 109 -1.29 -15.78 -7.83
C PHE A 109 -1.34 -16.75 -6.66
N GLY A 110 -2.49 -17.39 -6.42
CA GLY A 110 -2.62 -18.49 -5.46
C GLY A 110 -1.72 -19.66 -5.81
N GLY A 111 -1.67 -20.06 -7.08
CA GLY A 111 -0.75 -21.09 -7.58
C GLY A 111 0.73 -20.73 -7.36
N TYR A 112 1.12 -19.49 -7.64
CA TYR A 112 2.49 -19.01 -7.36
C TYR A 112 2.82 -19.00 -5.86
N ALA A 113 1.86 -18.61 -5.02
CA ALA A 113 2.03 -18.63 -3.58
C ALA A 113 2.19 -20.06 -3.06
N ALA A 114 1.35 -21.00 -3.52
CA ALA A 114 1.42 -22.41 -3.14
C ALA A 114 2.74 -23.06 -3.57
N SER A 115 3.19 -22.81 -4.80
CA SER A 115 4.47 -23.32 -5.30
C SER A 115 5.66 -22.77 -4.50
N ALA A 116 5.66 -21.46 -4.19
CA ALA A 116 6.69 -20.87 -3.35
C ALA A 116 6.67 -21.42 -1.92
N ALA A 117 5.48 -21.62 -1.32
CA ALA A 117 5.35 -22.22 0.00
C ALA A 117 5.90 -23.66 0.05
N GLN A 118 5.62 -24.47 -0.99
CA GLN A 118 6.19 -25.81 -1.12
C GLN A 118 7.72 -25.78 -1.26
N SER A 119 8.26 -24.87 -2.06
CA SER A 119 9.72 -24.66 -2.20
C SER A 119 10.36 -24.24 -0.87
N SER A 120 9.70 -23.36 -0.12
CA SER A 120 10.12 -22.93 1.22
C SER A 120 10.19 -24.09 2.21
N GLU A 121 9.14 -24.91 2.24
CA GLU A 121 9.04 -26.08 3.13
C GLU A 121 10.11 -27.14 2.77
N ALA A 122 10.29 -27.43 1.48
CA ALA A 122 11.33 -28.36 1.04
C ALA A 122 12.74 -27.88 1.39
N ALA A 123 13.02 -26.59 1.23
CA ALA A 123 14.30 -26.00 1.62
C ALA A 123 14.50 -26.00 3.14
N TRP A 124 13.44 -25.78 3.92
CA TRP A 124 13.48 -25.87 5.38
C TRP A 124 13.77 -27.29 5.86
N LYS A 125 13.06 -28.29 5.30
CA LYS A 125 13.29 -29.72 5.60
C LYS A 125 14.72 -30.13 5.27
N SER A 126 15.23 -29.75 4.11
CA SER A 126 16.62 -30.02 3.73
C SER A 126 17.62 -29.36 4.70
N SER A 127 17.38 -28.12 5.12
CA SER A 127 18.19 -27.47 6.15
C SER A 127 18.14 -28.23 7.47
N HIS A 128 16.97 -28.72 7.88
CA HIS A 128 16.79 -29.47 9.12
C HIS A 128 17.52 -30.83 9.07
N GLU A 129 17.39 -31.57 7.97
CA GLU A 129 18.10 -32.84 7.76
C GLU A 129 19.63 -32.66 7.80
N ILE A 130 20.16 -31.60 7.22
CA ILE A 130 21.61 -31.30 7.29
C ILE A 130 22.01 -30.90 8.72
N SER A 131 21.12 -30.22 9.46
CA SER A 131 21.38 -29.78 10.83
C SER A 131 21.56 -30.94 11.81
N GLU A 132 21.02 -32.13 11.52
CA GLU A 132 21.18 -33.33 12.35
C GLU A 132 22.65 -33.71 12.57
N ARG A 133 23.54 -33.38 11.62
CA ARG A 133 24.99 -33.56 11.81
C ARG A 133 25.54 -32.78 13.01
N PHE A 134 24.94 -31.63 13.31
CA PHE A 134 25.30 -30.76 14.42
C PHE A 134 24.36 -30.93 15.61
N ALA A 135 23.55 -31.99 15.62
CA ALA A 135 22.70 -32.31 16.77
C ALA A 135 23.53 -32.35 18.05
N PHE A 136 22.90 -31.95 19.16
CA PHE A 136 23.56 -31.79 20.47
C PHE A 136 24.69 -30.75 20.51
N GLY A 137 24.76 -29.84 19.52
CA GLY A 137 25.70 -28.72 19.54
C GLY A 137 27.14 -29.10 19.24
N GLN A 138 27.38 -30.17 18.46
CA GLN A 138 28.72 -30.57 18.08
C GLN A 138 29.45 -29.43 17.32
N PRO A 139 30.59 -28.93 17.83
CA PRO A 139 31.34 -27.88 17.15
C PRO A 139 32.08 -28.43 15.92
N ILE A 140 32.41 -27.53 14.98
CA ILE A 140 33.30 -27.89 13.87
C ILE A 140 34.71 -28.09 14.43
N LEU A 141 35.20 -29.33 14.38
CA LEU A 141 36.55 -29.70 14.82
C LEU A 141 37.60 -29.16 13.84
N ILE A 142 38.30 -28.10 14.22
CA ILE A 142 39.35 -27.45 13.42
C ILE A 142 40.60 -28.36 13.39
N GLY A 143 41.17 -28.58 12.20
CA GLY A 143 42.35 -29.43 12.00
C GLY A 143 42.07 -30.94 11.93
N HIS A 144 40.81 -31.36 12.06
CA HIS A 144 40.41 -32.77 11.97
C HIS A 144 40.02 -33.15 10.53
N HIS A 145 40.19 -34.42 10.13
CA HIS A 145 39.87 -34.88 8.76
C HIS A 145 38.38 -34.69 8.37
N SER A 146 37.48 -34.52 9.34
CA SER A 146 36.05 -34.26 9.13
C SER A 146 35.70 -32.77 8.92
N GLU A 147 36.62 -31.85 9.20
CA GLU A 147 36.45 -30.40 9.16
C GLU A 147 35.88 -29.92 7.81
N GLY A 148 36.47 -30.39 6.70
CA GLY A 148 36.05 -29.99 5.35
C GLY A 148 34.62 -30.42 5.02
N ARG A 149 34.16 -31.57 5.53
CA ARG A 149 32.76 -32.00 5.38
C ARG A 149 31.83 -31.17 6.27
N ALA A 150 32.20 -30.95 7.53
CA ALA A 150 31.41 -30.14 8.46
C ALA A 150 31.22 -28.70 7.97
N ARG A 151 32.25 -28.03 7.44
CA ARG A 151 32.11 -26.69 6.85
C ARG A 151 31.18 -26.67 5.64
N ARG A 152 31.27 -27.69 4.77
CA ARG A 152 30.39 -27.81 3.60
C ARG A 152 28.94 -28.00 4.04
N ASP A 153 28.67 -28.89 4.98
CA ASP A 153 27.33 -29.15 5.49
C ASP A 153 26.75 -27.90 6.18
N HIS A 154 27.55 -27.19 6.98
CA HIS A 154 27.13 -25.91 7.56
C HIS A 154 26.78 -24.87 6.48
N ALA A 155 27.57 -24.76 5.42
CA ALA A 155 27.28 -23.84 4.31
C ALA A 155 26.03 -24.25 3.52
N LEU A 156 25.81 -25.55 3.31
CA LEU A 156 24.61 -26.07 2.64
C LEU A 156 23.35 -25.82 3.49
N MET A 157 23.42 -26.07 4.81
CA MET A 157 22.37 -25.77 5.77
C MET A 157 21.98 -24.29 5.72
N ASP A 158 22.95 -23.38 5.84
CA ASP A 158 22.70 -21.93 5.82
C ASP A 158 22.12 -21.48 4.47
N ASN A 159 22.63 -21.98 3.35
CA ASN A 159 22.06 -21.70 2.03
C ASN A 159 20.62 -22.21 1.88
N ALA A 160 20.32 -23.42 2.38
CA ALA A 160 18.98 -24.00 2.37
C ALA A 160 18.02 -23.18 3.25
N MET A 161 18.47 -22.73 4.43
CA MET A 161 17.69 -21.87 5.31
C MET A 161 17.41 -20.50 4.67
N ARG A 162 18.42 -19.86 4.07
CA ARG A 162 18.22 -18.59 3.33
C ARG A 162 17.26 -18.75 2.16
N LYS A 163 17.35 -19.86 1.43
CA LYS A 163 16.39 -20.19 0.36
C LYS A 163 14.98 -20.34 0.92
N SER A 164 14.81 -21.04 2.04
CA SER A 164 13.52 -21.19 2.71
C SER A 164 12.90 -19.84 3.05
N ILE A 165 13.67 -18.95 3.69
CA ILE A 165 13.21 -17.59 4.02
C ILE A 165 12.81 -16.82 2.75
N GLY A 166 13.64 -16.83 1.72
CA GLY A 166 13.35 -16.12 0.46
C GLY A 166 12.09 -16.64 -0.25
N GLU A 167 11.86 -17.95 -0.23
CA GLU A 167 10.64 -18.56 -0.79
C GLU A 167 9.41 -18.31 0.10
N SER A 168 9.58 -18.24 1.42
CA SER A 168 8.52 -17.84 2.36
C SER A 168 8.06 -16.40 2.12
N ASP A 169 9.02 -15.46 1.96
CA ASP A 169 8.73 -14.07 1.61
C ASP A 169 8.03 -13.97 0.25
N ARG A 170 8.48 -14.75 -0.74
CA ARG A 170 7.85 -14.84 -2.05
C ARG A 170 6.43 -15.39 -1.96
N ALA A 171 6.20 -16.42 -1.14
CA ALA A 171 4.87 -16.97 -0.90
C ALA A 171 3.95 -15.90 -0.30
N ALA A 172 4.39 -15.22 0.77
CA ALA A 172 3.63 -14.14 1.40
C ALA A 172 3.30 -12.99 0.43
N HIS A 173 4.26 -12.63 -0.44
CA HIS A 173 4.04 -11.63 -1.49
C HIS A 173 2.91 -12.03 -2.44
N TRP A 174 2.95 -13.26 -2.97
CA TRP A 174 1.93 -13.74 -3.89
C TRP A 174 0.58 -13.97 -3.21
N THR A 175 0.56 -14.44 -1.95
CA THR A 175 -0.65 -14.54 -1.13
C THR A 175 -1.34 -13.19 -1.00
N GLY A 176 -0.58 -12.13 -0.67
CA GLY A 176 -1.15 -10.78 -0.57
C GLY A 176 -1.76 -10.29 -1.90
N ARG A 177 -1.11 -10.60 -3.03
CA ARG A 177 -1.64 -10.25 -4.36
C ARG A 177 -2.88 -11.08 -4.74
N ALA A 178 -2.90 -12.36 -4.38
CA ALA A 178 -4.05 -13.24 -4.60
C ALA A 178 -5.27 -12.74 -3.81
N GLN A 179 -5.08 -12.40 -2.53
CA GLN A 179 -6.13 -11.83 -1.68
C GLN A 179 -6.63 -10.48 -2.22
N ALA A 180 -5.73 -9.60 -2.68
CA ALA A 180 -6.14 -8.33 -3.28
C ALA A 180 -6.98 -8.54 -4.55
N ALA A 181 -6.63 -9.52 -5.39
CA ALA A 181 -7.40 -9.86 -6.58
C ALA A 181 -8.75 -10.50 -6.25
N ALA A 182 -8.79 -11.42 -5.27
CA ALA A 182 -10.03 -12.08 -4.81
C ALA A 182 -11.03 -11.09 -4.21
N ASN A 183 -10.54 -10.06 -3.50
CA ASN A 183 -11.41 -9.04 -2.91
C ASN A 183 -11.92 -8.00 -3.93
N TYR A 184 -11.53 -8.08 -5.20
CA TYR A 184 -11.90 -7.09 -6.23
C TYR A 184 -13.42 -6.89 -6.30
N GLU A 185 -14.16 -7.99 -6.44
CA GLU A 185 -15.63 -7.97 -6.55
C GLU A 185 -16.26 -7.38 -5.30
N ARG A 186 -15.89 -7.90 -4.12
CA ARG A 186 -16.37 -7.40 -2.82
C ARG A 186 -16.17 -5.88 -2.68
N PHE A 187 -15.00 -5.37 -3.04
CA PHE A 187 -14.72 -3.93 -2.94
C PHE A 187 -15.44 -3.08 -3.98
N LYS A 188 -15.75 -3.66 -5.15
CA LYS A 188 -16.44 -2.96 -6.25
C LYS A 188 -17.95 -2.89 -6.01
N LYS A 189 -18.53 -3.97 -5.49
CA LYS A 189 -19.96 -4.15 -5.17
C LYS A 189 -20.33 -3.71 -3.74
N ASP A 190 -19.37 -3.27 -2.92
CA ASP A 190 -19.62 -2.70 -1.60
C ASP A 190 -20.82 -1.72 -1.62
N PRO A 191 -21.94 -2.02 -0.93
CA PRO A 191 -23.19 -1.29 -1.13
C PRO A 191 -23.07 0.21 -0.83
N GLY A 192 -22.35 0.58 0.23
CA GLY A 192 -22.13 1.99 0.59
C GLY A 192 -21.38 2.77 -0.50
N ARG A 193 -20.32 2.18 -1.08
CA ARG A 193 -19.62 2.79 -2.22
C ARG A 193 -20.49 2.84 -3.48
N THR A 194 -21.29 1.81 -3.73
CA THR A 194 -22.19 1.73 -4.88
C THR A 194 -23.28 2.81 -4.80
N LEU A 195 -23.84 3.08 -3.62
CA LEU A 195 -24.80 4.17 -3.42
C LEU A 195 -24.19 5.55 -3.76
N ARG A 196 -22.95 5.82 -3.32
CA ARG A 196 -22.24 7.07 -3.70
C ARG A 196 -21.97 7.17 -5.18
N ARG A 197 -21.64 6.03 -5.81
CA ARG A 197 -21.44 5.95 -7.26
C ARG A 197 -22.75 6.29 -7.98
N LEU A 198 -23.87 5.68 -7.57
CA LEU A 198 -25.20 5.96 -8.11
C LEU A 198 -25.58 7.44 -7.96
N ASP A 199 -25.30 8.06 -6.82
CA ASP A 199 -25.57 9.49 -6.61
C ASP A 199 -24.80 10.37 -7.60
N LYS A 200 -23.53 10.05 -7.87
CA LYS A 200 -22.73 10.74 -8.88
C LYS A 200 -23.26 10.51 -10.29
N LEU A 201 -23.52 9.25 -10.67
CA LEU A 201 -24.03 8.92 -11.99
C LEU A 201 -25.37 9.59 -12.28
N ARG A 202 -26.28 9.62 -11.30
CA ARG A 202 -27.56 10.34 -11.42
C ARG A 202 -27.38 11.84 -11.53
N ALA A 203 -26.37 12.42 -10.86
CA ALA A 203 -26.05 13.83 -11.02
C ALA A 203 -25.47 14.13 -12.41
N ASP A 204 -24.66 13.22 -12.95
CA ASP A 204 -24.11 13.29 -14.30
C ASP A 204 -25.22 13.16 -15.35
N LEU A 205 -26.15 12.21 -15.19
CA LEU A 205 -27.33 12.03 -16.07
C LEU A 205 -28.19 13.30 -16.11
N ARG A 206 -28.50 13.89 -14.95
CA ARG A 206 -29.23 15.18 -14.89
C ARG A 206 -28.50 16.32 -15.59
N ALA A 207 -27.16 16.30 -15.63
CA ALA A 207 -26.39 17.30 -16.37
C ALA A 207 -26.52 17.10 -17.88
N VAL A 208 -26.47 15.85 -18.35
CA VAL A 208 -26.70 15.49 -19.76
C VAL A 208 -28.10 15.88 -20.22
N GLU A 209 -29.13 15.54 -19.45
CA GLU A 209 -30.53 15.92 -19.75
C GLU A 209 -30.69 17.45 -19.85
N LYS A 210 -29.99 18.21 -19.01
CA LYS A 210 -29.98 19.69 -19.08
C LYS A 210 -29.34 20.18 -20.37
N TRP A 211 -28.20 19.63 -20.76
CA TRP A 211 -27.54 19.99 -22.01
C TRP A 211 -28.39 19.63 -23.24
N GLN A 212 -29.08 18.48 -23.22
CA GLN A 212 -30.04 18.11 -24.26
C GLN A 212 -31.21 19.12 -24.37
N ARG A 213 -31.62 19.73 -23.26
CA ARG A 213 -32.60 20.84 -23.25
C ARG A 213 -32.01 22.21 -23.59
N GLY A 214 -30.70 22.33 -23.80
CA GLY A 214 -30.00 23.60 -24.04
C GLY A 214 -29.75 24.43 -22.78
N GLU A 215 -29.95 23.85 -21.61
CA GLU A 215 -29.60 24.48 -20.34
C GLU A 215 -28.12 24.27 -20.00
N SER A 216 -27.52 25.21 -19.27
CA SER A 216 -26.17 25.01 -18.73
C SER A 216 -26.18 24.07 -17.50
N ALA A 217 -25.14 23.25 -17.37
CA ALA A 217 -24.92 22.38 -16.21
C ALA A 217 -23.44 22.33 -15.87
N LYS A 218 -23.10 22.10 -14.58
CA LYS A 218 -21.70 22.05 -14.09
C LYS A 218 -20.84 23.27 -14.45
N GLY A 219 -21.47 24.44 -14.66
CA GLY A 219 -20.79 25.68 -15.00
C GLY A 219 -20.45 25.85 -16.49
N PHE A 220 -20.94 24.99 -17.38
CA PHE A 220 -20.75 25.14 -18.83
C PHE A 220 -21.98 24.70 -19.64
N SER A 221 -22.05 25.14 -20.89
CA SER A 221 -23.08 24.78 -21.87
C SER A 221 -22.51 23.87 -22.95
N ARG A 222 -23.31 22.92 -23.43
CA ARG A 222 -23.04 22.13 -24.64
C ARG A 222 -24.12 22.39 -25.67
N SER A 223 -23.81 22.12 -26.93
CA SER A 223 -24.81 22.20 -28.00
C SER A 223 -25.84 21.07 -27.81
N PRO A 224 -27.16 21.37 -27.82
CA PRO A 224 -28.20 20.33 -27.80
C PRO A 224 -28.15 19.38 -28.99
N ALA A 225 -27.61 19.85 -30.12
CA ALA A 225 -27.46 19.07 -31.34
C ALA A 225 -26.21 18.17 -31.34
N ASP A 226 -25.46 18.13 -30.23
CA ASP A 226 -24.30 17.26 -30.08
C ASP A 226 -24.73 15.78 -29.98
N PRO A 227 -24.42 14.94 -30.98
CA PRO A 227 -24.79 13.52 -30.97
C PRO A 227 -24.12 12.73 -29.83
N GLU A 228 -23.03 13.25 -29.25
CA GLU A 228 -22.38 12.60 -28.10
C GLU A 228 -23.29 12.60 -26.86
N LEU A 229 -24.19 13.58 -26.72
CA LEU A 229 -25.09 13.66 -25.56
C LEU A 229 -26.05 12.47 -25.49
N GLU A 230 -26.56 12.03 -26.63
CA GLU A 230 -27.46 10.88 -26.70
C GLU A 230 -26.73 9.59 -26.31
N THR A 231 -25.50 9.44 -26.77
CA THR A 231 -24.65 8.29 -26.42
C THR A 231 -24.31 8.30 -24.92
N GLU A 232 -23.92 9.45 -24.37
CA GLU A 232 -23.60 9.61 -22.95
C GLU A 232 -24.83 9.35 -22.06
N HIS A 233 -26.02 9.80 -22.48
CA HIS A 233 -27.29 9.54 -21.79
C HIS A 233 -27.58 8.03 -21.72
N GLN A 234 -27.46 7.32 -22.84
CA GLN A 234 -27.67 5.88 -22.91
C GLN A 234 -26.67 5.12 -22.02
N GLU A 235 -25.38 5.46 -22.09
CA GLU A 235 -24.33 4.84 -21.27
C GLU A 235 -24.56 5.04 -19.77
N LEU A 236 -24.87 6.27 -19.35
CA LEU A 236 -25.16 6.57 -17.95
C LEU A 236 -26.40 5.81 -17.46
N THR A 237 -27.42 5.69 -18.31
CA THR A 237 -28.64 4.95 -17.98
C THR A 237 -28.35 3.46 -17.78
N GLU A 238 -27.58 2.83 -18.66
CA GLU A 238 -27.16 1.43 -18.53
C GLU A 238 -26.30 1.21 -17.27
N GLU A 239 -25.35 2.10 -17.00
CA GLU A 239 -24.50 2.01 -15.82
C GLU A 239 -25.32 2.14 -14.52
N ILE A 240 -26.27 3.09 -14.48
CA ILE A 240 -27.20 3.25 -13.34
C ILE A 240 -28.02 1.98 -13.14
N GLN A 241 -28.62 1.43 -14.20
CA GLN A 241 -29.43 0.20 -14.12
C GLN A 241 -28.64 -0.97 -13.56
N HIS A 242 -27.39 -1.16 -14.01
CA HIS A 242 -26.52 -2.22 -13.50
C HIS A 242 -26.25 -2.04 -11.99
N TRP A 243 -25.84 -0.84 -11.56
CA TRP A 243 -25.54 -0.61 -10.14
C TRP A 243 -26.77 -0.64 -9.24
N GLU A 244 -27.94 -0.24 -9.74
CA GLU A 244 -29.21 -0.40 -9.03
C GLU A 244 -29.55 -1.89 -8.83
N GLN A 245 -29.29 -2.73 -9.83
CA GLN A 245 -29.45 -4.18 -9.67
C GLN A 245 -28.52 -4.74 -8.60
N VAL A 246 -27.24 -4.32 -8.58
CA VAL A 246 -26.28 -4.74 -7.54
C VAL A 246 -26.77 -4.35 -6.13
N ILE A 247 -27.41 -3.19 -5.96
CA ILE A 247 -28.00 -2.80 -4.66
C ILE A 247 -29.21 -3.67 -4.32
N LYS A 248 -30.09 -3.96 -5.28
CA LYS A 248 -31.25 -4.85 -5.05
C LYS A 248 -30.80 -6.25 -4.64
N ASP A 249 -29.77 -6.79 -5.29
CA ASP A 249 -29.19 -8.08 -4.95
C ASP A 249 -28.61 -8.05 -3.53
N ALA A 250 -27.91 -6.97 -3.17
CA ALA A 250 -27.40 -6.80 -1.81
C ALA A 250 -28.52 -6.69 -0.76
N GLU A 251 -29.62 -5.98 -1.07
CA GLU A 251 -30.79 -5.92 -0.18
C GLU A 251 -31.44 -7.28 0.01
N ALA A 252 -31.51 -8.11 -1.04
CA ALA A 252 -31.97 -9.49 -0.96
C ALA A 252 -31.04 -10.36 -0.09
N ASP A 253 -29.74 -10.10 -0.11
CA ASP A 253 -28.73 -10.73 0.75
C ASP A 253 -28.72 -10.19 2.19
N GLY A 254 -29.64 -9.27 2.54
CA GLY A 254 -29.84 -8.74 3.89
C GLY A 254 -29.14 -7.40 4.16
N PHE A 255 -28.62 -6.72 3.14
CA PHE A 255 -28.17 -5.32 3.28
C PHE A 255 -29.36 -4.42 3.57
N LYS A 256 -29.24 -3.57 4.60
CA LYS A 256 -30.27 -2.57 4.94
C LYS A 256 -29.86 -1.20 4.39
N MET A 257 -30.61 -0.70 3.41
CA MET A 257 -30.53 0.69 3.01
C MET A 257 -31.20 1.59 4.06
N TRP A 258 -30.40 2.46 4.66
CA TRP A 258 -30.85 3.40 5.69
C TRP A 258 -31.43 4.67 5.07
N SER A 259 -32.46 5.21 5.71
CA SER A 259 -33.13 6.43 5.29
C SER A 259 -33.56 7.28 6.50
N LYS A 260 -34.08 8.48 6.23
CA LYS A 260 -34.68 9.33 7.26
C LYS A 260 -35.79 8.63 8.06
N ALA A 261 -36.53 7.70 7.45
CA ALA A 261 -37.64 7.01 8.12
C ALA A 261 -37.18 6.04 9.22
N ASP A 262 -35.92 5.59 9.16
CA ASP A 262 -35.39 4.60 10.09
C ASP A 262 -34.85 5.20 11.40
N PHE A 263 -34.74 6.54 11.48
CA PHE A 263 -34.14 7.24 12.61
C PHE A 263 -35.07 8.26 13.22
N THR A 264 -35.08 8.29 14.54
CA THR A 264 -35.63 9.38 15.34
C THR A 264 -34.53 10.06 16.15
N ARG A 265 -34.77 11.28 16.61
CA ARG A 265 -33.81 11.97 17.50
C ARG A 265 -33.72 11.20 18.82
N GLY A 266 -32.50 10.94 19.27
CA GLY A 266 -32.22 10.14 20.48
C GLY A 266 -31.97 8.65 20.20
N ASP A 267 -32.23 8.16 18.97
CA ASP A 267 -31.77 6.83 18.54
C ASP A 267 -30.24 6.80 18.45
N PHE A 268 -29.67 5.60 18.33
CA PHE A 268 -28.24 5.42 18.13
C PHE A 268 -27.94 4.86 16.74
N VAL A 269 -26.91 5.43 16.12
CA VAL A 269 -26.39 5.03 14.81
C VAL A 269 -25.00 4.44 14.96
N LEU A 270 -24.77 3.27 14.33
CA LEU A 270 -23.44 2.68 14.26
C LEU A 270 -22.70 3.30 13.07
N TYR A 271 -21.67 4.09 13.37
CA TYR A 271 -20.87 4.79 12.38
C TYR A 271 -19.38 4.54 12.64
N ARG A 272 -18.69 3.99 11.63
CA ARG A 272 -17.25 3.66 11.69
C ARG A 272 -16.85 2.82 12.92
N GLY A 273 -17.73 1.93 13.37
CA GLY A 273 -17.50 1.02 14.50
C GLY A 273 -17.86 1.56 15.88
N THR A 274 -18.36 2.79 15.98
CA THR A 274 -18.82 3.39 17.25
C THR A 274 -20.30 3.75 17.17
N TRP A 275 -21.04 3.53 18.26
CA TRP A 275 -22.44 3.96 18.38
C TRP A 275 -22.51 5.43 18.79
N TYR A 276 -23.22 6.25 18.03
CA TYR A 276 -23.44 7.66 18.32
C TYR A 276 -24.91 7.96 18.51
N GLU A 277 -25.25 8.79 19.48
CA GLU A 277 -26.60 9.32 19.64
C GLU A 277 -26.96 10.28 18.50
N VAL A 278 -28.15 10.12 17.93
CA VAL A 278 -28.67 10.93 16.83
C VAL A 278 -29.22 12.25 17.38
N LEU A 279 -28.53 13.35 17.07
CA LEU A 279 -28.90 14.70 17.49
C LEU A 279 -29.99 15.30 16.59
N ARG A 280 -29.89 15.06 15.28
CA ARG A 280 -30.83 15.55 14.26
C ARG A 280 -30.87 14.61 13.07
N VAL A 281 -32.06 14.39 12.53
CA VAL A 281 -32.27 13.56 11.33
C VAL A 281 -32.48 14.47 10.12
N ASN A 282 -31.59 14.38 9.13
CA ASN A 282 -31.66 15.12 7.87
C ASN A 282 -32.15 14.20 6.73
N PRO A 283 -32.53 14.73 5.57
CA PRO A 283 -32.98 13.92 4.43
C PRO A 283 -31.95 12.90 3.91
N LYS A 284 -30.64 13.20 3.97
CA LYS A 284 -29.56 12.34 3.45
C LYS A 284 -28.58 11.84 4.52
N SER A 285 -28.78 12.23 5.77
CA SER A 285 -27.81 11.99 6.83
C SER A 285 -28.41 12.17 8.22
N VAL A 286 -27.70 11.70 9.24
CA VAL A 286 -27.95 12.04 10.63
C VAL A 286 -26.81 12.90 11.17
N THR A 287 -27.15 13.86 12.02
CA THR A 287 -26.20 14.67 12.76
C THR A 287 -25.91 13.97 14.08
N ILE A 288 -24.63 13.71 14.34
CA ILE A 288 -24.12 13.00 15.52
C ILE A 288 -23.10 13.86 16.27
N PRO A 289 -22.77 13.55 17.53
CA PRO A 289 -21.59 14.07 18.19
C PRO A 289 -20.35 13.91 17.32
N HIS A 290 -19.36 14.78 17.51
CA HIS A 290 -18.17 14.73 16.67
C HIS A 290 -17.46 13.36 16.76
N ILE A 291 -17.00 12.83 15.62
CA ILE A 291 -16.43 11.48 15.51
C ILE A 291 -15.16 11.26 16.36
N HIS A 292 -14.44 12.33 16.70
CA HIS A 292 -13.27 12.22 17.56
C HIS A 292 -13.62 11.91 19.03
N ASN A 293 -14.88 12.10 19.44
CA ASN A 293 -15.34 11.63 20.76
C ASN A 293 -15.40 10.09 20.83
N GLY A 294 -15.44 9.38 19.69
CA GLY A 294 -15.56 7.92 19.62
C GLY A 294 -14.25 7.16 19.70
N VAL A 295 -13.09 7.83 19.74
CA VAL A 295 -11.78 7.14 19.79
C VAL A 295 -11.68 6.36 21.10
N GLY A 296 -11.63 5.03 21.01
CA GLY A 296 -11.59 4.13 22.16
C GLY A 296 -12.93 3.99 22.91
N GLN A 297 -14.01 4.59 22.40
CA GLN A 297 -15.35 4.52 23.00
C GLN A 297 -16.27 3.65 22.13
N ARG A 298 -17.07 2.81 22.78
CA ARG A 298 -18.10 1.99 22.10
C ARG A 298 -19.39 2.76 21.87
N VAL A 299 -19.72 3.70 22.75
CA VAL A 299 -20.95 4.51 22.72
C VAL A 299 -20.62 5.96 23.05
N VAL A 300 -21.16 6.90 22.27
CA VAL A 300 -21.00 8.34 22.46
C VAL A 300 -22.38 9.00 22.51
N ARG A 301 -22.70 9.65 23.63
CA ARG A 301 -23.97 10.38 23.80
C ARG A 301 -23.80 11.87 23.46
N ALA A 302 -24.92 12.56 23.34
CA ALA A 302 -24.96 14.01 23.13
C ALA A 302 -24.21 14.77 24.23
N ALA A 303 -24.36 14.33 25.49
CA ALA A 303 -23.71 14.92 26.65
C ALA A 303 -22.18 14.75 26.65
N ASP A 304 -21.67 13.72 25.97
CA ASP A 304 -20.24 13.40 25.91
C ASP A 304 -19.52 14.16 24.79
N ASN A 305 -20.21 15.06 24.07
CA ASN A 305 -19.61 15.83 23.00
C ASN A 305 -18.68 16.91 23.55
N ARG A 306 -17.38 16.59 23.64
CA ARG A 306 -16.34 17.52 24.10
C ARG A 306 -15.96 18.56 23.05
N HIS A 307 -16.34 18.33 21.80
CA HIS A 307 -16.08 19.23 20.69
C HIS A 307 -17.27 20.18 20.49
N GLY A 308 -17.01 21.48 20.33
CA GLY A 308 -18.05 22.49 20.09
C GLY A 308 -18.75 22.41 18.73
N TRP A 309 -18.52 21.36 17.95
CA TRP A 309 -19.14 21.12 16.66
C TRP A 309 -19.62 19.67 16.54
N THR A 310 -20.45 19.40 15.53
CA THR A 310 -21.05 18.08 15.28
C THR A 310 -20.49 17.44 14.03
N TRP A 311 -20.83 16.17 13.79
CA TRP A 311 -20.50 15.46 12.55
C TRP A 311 -21.76 15.04 11.82
N THR A 312 -21.66 14.96 10.49
CA THR A 312 -22.76 14.48 9.63
C THR A 312 -22.42 13.09 9.12
N ALA A 313 -23.16 12.08 9.57
CA ALA A 313 -23.04 10.71 9.08
C ALA A 313 -24.05 10.47 7.96
N PRO A 314 -23.61 10.27 6.70
CA PRO A 314 -24.51 10.00 5.59
C PRO A 314 -25.03 8.55 5.66
N TYR A 315 -26.26 8.30 5.19
CA TYR A 315 -26.92 7.01 5.38
C TYR A 315 -26.20 5.82 4.73
N ASP A 316 -25.50 6.07 3.62
CA ASP A 316 -24.70 5.07 2.90
C ASP A 316 -23.40 4.65 3.61
N ASP A 317 -23.09 5.26 4.75
CA ASP A 317 -22.00 4.85 5.66
C ASP A 317 -22.49 4.31 7.01
N VAL A 318 -23.80 4.21 7.20
CA VAL A 318 -24.37 3.67 8.42
C VAL A 318 -24.38 2.15 8.35
N SER A 319 -23.88 1.51 9.41
CA SER A 319 -23.81 0.05 9.48
C SER A 319 -24.79 -0.56 10.50
N GLY A 320 -25.59 0.26 11.19
CA GLY A 320 -26.52 -0.22 12.20
C GLY A 320 -27.32 0.87 12.88
N ARG A 321 -28.44 0.47 13.47
CA ARG A 321 -29.38 1.32 14.22
C ARG A 321 -29.83 0.58 15.47
N LYS A 322 -29.96 1.31 16.58
CA LYS A 322 -30.61 0.85 17.81
C LYS A 322 -31.46 1.97 18.38
N SER A 323 -32.59 1.63 18.97
CA SER A 323 -33.39 2.60 19.72
C SER A 323 -32.66 3.02 21.01
N ALA A 324 -33.11 4.13 21.62
CA ALA A 324 -32.61 4.56 22.92
C ALA A 324 -32.78 3.44 23.98
N ASP A 325 -33.92 2.75 23.98
CA ASP A 325 -34.23 1.68 24.93
C ASP A 325 -33.36 0.44 24.71
N GLU A 326 -33.17 0.02 23.46
CA GLU A 326 -32.29 -1.11 23.10
C GLU A 326 -30.83 -0.84 23.49
N MET A 327 -30.37 0.42 23.36
CA MET A 327 -29.04 0.82 23.81
C MET A 327 -28.90 0.79 25.32
N GLN A 328 -29.93 1.20 26.06
CA GLN A 328 -29.94 1.09 27.52
C GLN A 328 -29.94 -0.37 27.98
N GLN A 329 -30.71 -1.24 27.33
CA GLN A 329 -30.74 -2.67 27.65
C GLN A 329 -29.41 -3.35 27.35
N SER A 330 -28.81 -3.09 26.19
CA SER A 330 -27.51 -3.69 25.84
C SER A 330 -26.37 -3.20 26.75
N THR A 331 -26.36 -1.93 27.13
CA THR A 331 -25.39 -1.43 28.12
C THR A 331 -25.61 -2.03 29.51
N ARG A 332 -26.86 -2.22 29.96
CA ARG A 332 -27.18 -2.90 31.23
C ARG A 332 -26.75 -4.37 31.21
N ALA A 333 -26.97 -5.08 30.12
CA ALA A 333 -26.55 -6.48 29.96
C ALA A 333 -25.01 -6.61 29.98
N GLU A 334 -24.29 -5.73 29.28
CA GLU A 334 -22.83 -5.71 29.31
C GLU A 334 -22.30 -5.42 30.72
N VAL A 335 -22.91 -4.48 31.46
CA VAL A 335 -22.52 -4.20 32.85
C VAL A 335 -22.79 -5.39 33.76
N ALA A 336 -23.92 -6.10 33.57
CA ALA A 336 -24.24 -7.31 34.33
C ALA A 336 -23.24 -8.45 34.04
N GLU A 337 -22.87 -8.69 32.77
CA GLU A 337 -21.86 -9.69 32.40
C GLU A 337 -20.47 -9.36 32.97
N HIS A 338 -20.08 -8.08 32.96
CA HIS A 338 -18.81 -7.66 33.58
C HIS A 338 -18.84 -7.80 35.12
N GLN A 339 -19.99 -7.54 35.75
CA GLN A 339 -20.18 -7.76 37.18
C GLN A 339 -20.16 -9.25 37.54
N GLU A 340 -20.77 -10.10 36.71
CA GLU A 340 -20.78 -11.56 36.90
C GLU A 340 -19.38 -12.16 36.66
N GLN A 341 -18.64 -11.70 35.65
CA GLN A 341 -17.23 -12.08 35.44
C GLN A 341 -16.31 -11.58 36.57
N ALA A 342 -16.56 -10.38 37.11
CA ALA A 342 -15.82 -9.87 38.28
C ALA A 342 -16.14 -10.66 39.56
N GLN A 343 -17.36 -11.18 39.71
CA GLN A 343 -17.77 -12.04 40.82
C GLN A 343 -17.26 -13.48 40.68
N GLN A 344 -17.06 -13.97 39.45
CA GLN A 344 -16.49 -15.29 39.15
C GLN A 344 -14.95 -15.31 39.13
N ALA A 345 -14.30 -14.14 39.21
CA ALA A 345 -12.85 -14.07 39.35
C ALA A 345 -12.43 -14.60 40.74
N PRO A 346 -11.60 -15.65 40.84
CA PRO A 346 -11.13 -16.13 42.13
C PRO A 346 -10.31 -15.04 42.82
N PRO A 347 -10.36 -14.92 44.17
CA PRO A 347 -9.60 -13.93 44.88
C PRO A 347 -8.12 -14.14 44.61
N ILE A 348 -7.48 -13.13 44.02
CA ILE A 348 -6.03 -13.08 43.84
C ILE A 348 -5.42 -13.10 45.24
N LYS A 349 -4.92 -14.26 45.68
CA LYS A 349 -4.06 -14.34 46.86
C LYS A 349 -2.72 -13.73 46.48
N GLU A 350 -2.40 -12.59 47.08
CA GLU A 350 -1.05 -12.04 47.04
C GLU A 350 -0.07 -13.08 47.61
N PRO A 351 0.98 -13.50 46.86
CA PRO A 351 1.99 -14.37 47.41
C PRO A 351 2.90 -13.56 48.34
N VAL A 352 2.99 -14.02 49.59
CA VAL A 352 3.99 -13.60 50.59
C VAL A 352 5.40 -13.86 50.03
N PRO A 353 6.37 -12.92 50.13
CA PRO A 353 7.69 -13.12 49.58
C PRO A 353 8.49 -14.08 50.47
N ALA A 354 8.79 -15.27 49.96
CA ALA A 354 9.77 -16.18 50.55
C ALA A 354 11.10 -16.08 49.81
N ALA A 355 12.17 -16.09 50.60
CA ALA A 355 13.53 -15.75 50.24
C ALA A 355 14.18 -16.67 49.18
N GLU A 356 15.20 -16.06 48.57
CA GLU A 356 16.20 -16.56 47.64
C GLU A 356 16.58 -18.05 47.80
N THR A 357 16.57 -18.77 46.66
CA THR A 357 17.69 -19.62 46.22
C THR A 357 17.52 -19.97 44.74
N CYS A 358 18.52 -19.66 43.90
CA CYS A 358 18.67 -20.26 42.58
C CYS A 358 19.15 -21.72 42.71
N PRO A 359 18.82 -22.61 41.76
CA PRO A 359 19.82 -22.90 40.72
C PRO A 359 19.26 -23.26 39.31
N THR A 360 20.06 -22.86 38.31
CA THR A 360 20.37 -23.56 37.02
C THR A 360 19.26 -24.10 36.10
N SER A 361 19.10 -23.41 34.96
CA SER A 361 19.22 -23.91 33.58
C SER A 361 18.77 -25.33 33.21
N HIS A 362 17.69 -25.43 32.43
CA HIS A 362 17.61 -26.21 31.17
C HIS A 362 16.52 -25.65 30.24
N PRO A 363 16.60 -25.86 28.90
CA PRO A 363 15.94 -25.05 27.89
C PRO A 363 14.55 -25.59 27.50
N SER A 364 13.55 -24.71 27.41
CA SER A 364 12.25 -25.04 26.82
C SER A 364 12.23 -24.84 25.29
N PRO A 365 11.45 -25.66 24.55
CA PRO A 365 11.38 -25.65 23.10
C PRO A 365 10.67 -24.40 22.56
N TRP A 366 11.26 -23.83 21.51
CA TRP A 366 10.72 -22.68 20.79
C TRP A 366 9.45 -23.06 20.03
N HIS A 367 8.31 -22.48 20.42
CA HIS A 367 7.09 -22.48 19.61
C HIS A 367 7.06 -21.27 18.68
N ALA A 368 7.20 -21.54 17.37
CA ALA A 368 7.02 -20.56 16.31
C ALA A 368 5.54 -20.34 16.02
N LYS A 369 4.92 -19.33 16.65
CA LYS A 369 3.70 -18.64 16.17
C LYS A 369 3.36 -17.45 17.09
N ALA A 370 3.86 -16.26 16.76
CA ALA A 370 3.20 -14.98 17.04
C ALA A 370 4.09 -13.82 16.58
N ARG A 371 3.89 -13.33 15.35
CA ARG A 371 4.25 -11.95 15.00
C ARG A 371 3.29 -11.38 13.97
N ARG A 372 2.31 -10.61 14.46
CA ARG A 372 1.92 -9.35 13.81
C ARG A 372 1.28 -8.38 14.80
N TRP A 373 2.00 -7.27 14.98
CA TRP A 373 1.57 -5.89 15.23
C TRP A 373 0.75 -5.54 16.47
N ALA A 374 1.38 -4.77 17.36
CA ALA A 374 0.79 -3.57 17.92
C ALA A 374 1.88 -2.47 17.97
N LEU A 375 1.66 -1.39 17.23
CA LEU A 375 2.37 -0.13 17.37
C LEU A 375 1.46 0.81 18.18
N CYS A 376 2.06 1.53 19.13
CA CYS A 376 1.58 2.74 19.80
C CYS A 376 0.44 2.58 20.83
N GLN A 377 0.76 2.89 22.09
CA GLN A 377 0.16 4.03 22.80
C GLN A 377 0.96 4.39 24.09
N HIS A 378 1.22 5.70 24.21
CA HIS A 378 1.47 6.55 25.39
C HIS A 378 2.60 6.25 26.39
N ALA A 379 3.56 7.18 26.40
CA ALA A 379 4.49 7.44 27.48
C ALA A 379 3.78 8.14 28.66
N PRO A 380 4.10 7.81 29.92
CA PRO A 380 3.90 8.72 31.04
C PRO A 380 5.13 9.61 31.22
N GLU A 381 4.87 10.86 31.57
CA GLU A 381 5.87 11.87 31.88
C GLU A 381 6.78 11.42 33.04
N GLY A 382 8.07 11.32 32.77
CA GLY A 382 9.11 11.06 33.75
C GLY A 382 10.35 11.86 33.40
N ARG A 383 10.70 12.83 34.25
CA ARG A 383 11.85 13.72 34.11
C ARG A 383 13.13 12.94 33.83
N SER A 384 13.90 13.41 32.86
CA SER A 384 15.21 12.92 32.49
C SER A 384 16.21 13.11 33.64
N THR A 385 16.82 12.01 34.09
CA THR A 385 18.11 12.01 34.78
C THR A 385 19.21 12.23 33.72
N PRO A 386 20.20 13.11 33.95
CA PRO A 386 21.27 13.32 32.97
C PRO A 386 22.14 12.06 32.89
N ALA A 387 22.43 11.63 31.67
CA ALA A 387 23.34 10.53 31.40
C ALA A 387 24.75 10.87 31.92
N THR A 388 25.29 9.98 32.73
CA THR A 388 26.67 9.97 33.20
C THR A 388 27.65 10.10 32.05
N ALA A 389 28.57 11.05 32.15
CA ALA A 389 29.68 11.25 31.21
C ALA A 389 30.53 9.97 31.07
N PRO A 390 30.89 9.54 29.85
CA PRO A 390 31.81 8.42 29.69
C PRO A 390 33.25 8.90 29.93
N ALA A 391 33.97 8.10 30.73
CA ALA A 391 35.36 8.30 31.08
C ALA A 391 36.27 8.46 29.84
N GLU A 392 37.18 9.44 29.94
CA GLU A 392 38.32 9.64 29.05
C GLU A 392 39.12 8.35 28.86
N ARG A 393 39.22 7.88 27.62
CA ARG A 393 40.33 7.04 27.17
C ARG A 393 41.17 7.86 26.21
N ALA A 394 42.42 8.08 26.59
CA ALA A 394 43.41 8.82 25.82
C ALA A 394 43.91 8.02 24.60
N ASN A 395 44.18 8.77 23.52
CA ASN A 395 45.06 8.48 22.39
C ASN A 395 44.80 7.24 21.52
N GLY A 396 44.01 7.47 20.47
CA GLY A 396 44.14 6.82 19.16
C GLY A 396 43.61 7.79 18.10
N GLN A 397 44.31 7.95 16.96
CA GLN A 397 43.88 8.82 15.87
C GLN A 397 42.39 8.57 15.54
N GLU A 398 41.52 9.56 15.77
CA GLU A 398 40.10 9.42 15.47
C GLU A 398 39.91 9.24 13.96
N GLY A 399 39.52 8.03 13.55
CA GLY A 399 39.22 7.74 12.15
C GLY A 399 38.06 8.60 11.63
N MET A 400 38.20 9.11 10.42
CA MET A 400 37.14 9.82 9.70
C MET A 400 36.02 8.85 9.30
N ALA A 401 34.78 9.32 9.33
CA ALA A 401 33.60 8.60 8.89
C ALA A 401 32.76 9.46 7.94
N LEU A 402 32.17 8.81 6.93
CA LEU A 402 31.29 9.44 5.96
C LEU A 402 29.84 9.22 6.37
N VAL A 403 29.10 10.31 6.53
CA VAL A 403 27.66 10.31 6.83
C VAL A 403 26.87 10.30 5.53
N LEU A 404 25.96 9.34 5.42
CA LEU A 404 25.18 9.02 4.24
C LEU A 404 23.69 9.22 4.51
N ILE A 405 22.96 9.72 3.51
CA ILE A 405 21.50 9.76 3.54
C ILE A 405 20.92 8.57 2.76
N THR A 406 20.24 7.69 3.49
CA THR A 406 19.63 6.48 2.93
C THR A 406 18.11 6.62 2.86
N SER A 407 17.52 6.29 1.71
CA SER A 407 16.05 6.21 1.59
C SER A 407 15.59 4.81 1.98
N LYS A 408 14.60 4.71 2.87
CA LYS A 408 14.08 3.42 3.35
C LYS A 408 13.31 2.65 2.26
N ASN A 409 12.86 3.33 1.21
CA ASN A 409 11.96 2.79 0.17
C ASN A 409 12.54 2.81 -1.26
N SER A 410 13.84 3.06 -1.44
CA SER A 410 14.45 3.01 -2.78
C SER A 410 15.77 2.27 -2.78
N ARG A 411 15.99 1.40 -3.77
CA ARG A 411 17.30 0.83 -4.08
C ARG A 411 17.99 1.72 -5.12
N ARG A 412 18.99 2.50 -4.70
CA ARG A 412 19.85 3.27 -5.60
C ARG A 412 21.19 2.55 -5.76
N SER A 413 21.83 2.72 -6.92
CA SER A 413 23.11 2.10 -7.24
C SER A 413 24.29 2.70 -6.46
N ARG A 414 24.20 3.97 -6.05
CA ARG A 414 25.25 4.69 -5.29
C ARG A 414 24.73 5.24 -3.98
N LYS A 415 25.59 5.25 -2.97
CA LYS A 415 25.32 5.88 -1.66
C LYS A 415 25.44 7.41 -1.79
N ARG A 416 24.65 8.14 -1.00
CA ARG A 416 24.57 9.60 -1.05
C ARG A 416 25.24 10.19 0.19
N ALA A 417 26.40 10.79 0.04
CA ALA A 417 27.15 11.38 1.13
C ALA A 417 26.73 12.83 1.39
N LEU A 418 26.53 13.17 2.67
CA LEU A 418 26.23 14.53 3.11
C LEU A 418 27.47 15.20 3.70
N TRP A 419 28.15 14.51 4.63
CA TRP A 419 29.28 15.06 5.37
C TRP A 419 30.35 14.02 5.68
N ALA A 420 31.58 14.48 5.85
CA ALA A 420 32.67 13.77 6.49
C ALA A 420 32.92 14.40 7.87
N MET A 421 33.08 13.56 8.89
CA MET A 421 33.29 13.99 10.28
C MET A 421 34.03 12.89 11.05
N THR A 422 34.41 13.12 12.31
CA THR A 422 35.04 12.04 13.09
C THR A 422 34.04 10.92 13.34
N ARG A 423 34.52 9.70 13.59
CA ARG A 423 33.64 8.57 13.91
C ARG A 423 32.72 8.87 15.10
N ARG A 424 33.22 9.61 16.10
CA ARG A 424 32.43 9.98 17.28
C ARG A 424 31.31 10.95 16.92
N GLU A 425 31.61 11.95 16.10
CA GLU A 425 30.62 12.91 15.58
C GLU A 425 29.55 12.19 14.73
N ALA A 426 29.97 11.29 13.85
CA ALA A 426 29.06 10.53 13.00
C ALA A 426 28.13 9.62 13.80
N GLN A 427 28.63 8.99 14.87
CA GLN A 427 27.82 8.21 15.80
C GLN A 427 26.80 9.07 16.54
N ALA A 428 27.19 10.25 17.00
CA ALA A 428 26.29 11.18 17.68
C ALA A 428 25.16 11.65 16.75
N VAL A 429 25.50 12.07 15.53
CA VAL A 429 24.51 12.58 14.55
C VAL A 429 23.56 11.49 14.08
N CYS A 430 24.06 10.31 13.69
CA CYS A 430 23.21 9.21 13.22
C CYS A 430 22.42 8.52 14.35
N GLY A 431 22.83 8.71 15.61
CA GLY A 431 22.12 8.22 16.78
C GLY A 431 20.96 9.11 17.24
N ASP A 432 20.91 10.36 16.79
CA ASP A 432 19.84 11.30 17.16
C ASP A 432 18.52 10.90 16.47
N PRO A 433 17.40 10.77 17.20
CA PRO A 433 16.12 10.37 16.63
C PRO A 433 15.59 11.33 15.54
N ARG A 434 16.03 12.60 15.53
CA ARG A 434 15.65 13.60 14.52
C ARG A 434 16.29 13.37 13.16
N THR A 435 17.34 12.55 13.08
CA THR A 435 18.03 12.21 11.82
C THR A 435 17.50 10.93 11.15
N SER A 436 16.42 10.35 11.68
CA SER A 436 15.71 9.19 11.12
C SER A 436 14.21 9.49 10.96
N GLY A 437 13.75 9.61 9.72
CA GLY A 437 12.36 9.88 9.37
C GLY A 437 11.61 8.65 8.84
N ARG A 438 10.37 8.88 8.39
CA ARG A 438 9.52 7.85 7.75
C ARG A 438 10.08 7.35 6.42
N SER A 439 10.76 8.22 5.67
CA SER A 439 11.23 7.93 4.30
C SER A 439 12.75 7.83 4.17
N TYR A 440 13.52 8.39 5.11
CA TYR A 440 14.99 8.39 5.07
C TYR A 440 15.59 8.18 6.46
N MET A 441 16.87 7.86 6.52
CA MET A 441 17.68 7.93 7.73
C MET A 441 19.14 8.22 7.39
N LEU A 442 19.83 8.86 8.33
CA LEU A 442 21.27 8.99 8.27
C LEU A 442 21.96 7.72 8.77
N THR A 443 23.03 7.33 8.07
CA THR A 443 23.93 6.25 8.48
C THR A 443 25.37 6.71 8.28
N TRP A 444 26.33 6.01 8.88
CA TRP A 444 27.74 6.34 8.70
C TRP A 444 28.57 5.10 8.37
N THR A 445 29.72 5.33 7.74
CA THR A 445 30.73 4.28 7.46
C THR A 445 32.13 4.88 7.50
N ASP A 446 33.10 4.12 8.04
CA ASP A 446 34.52 4.43 8.03
C ASP A 446 35.25 3.87 6.79
N ARG A 447 34.53 3.14 5.92
CA ARG A 447 35.05 2.55 4.68
C ARG A 447 34.07 2.80 3.53
N PRO A 448 33.92 4.05 3.08
CA PRO A 448 32.88 4.41 2.12
C PRO A 448 33.08 3.84 0.71
N GLY A 449 34.30 3.42 0.36
CA GLY A 449 34.66 3.00 -1.00
C GLY A 449 35.14 4.19 -1.84
N THR A 450 35.07 4.07 -3.15
CA THR A 450 35.59 5.08 -4.09
C THR A 450 34.50 6.09 -4.48
N GLU A 451 34.82 7.39 -4.40
CA GLU A 451 33.92 8.47 -4.86
C GLU A 451 33.61 8.33 -6.36
N GLY A 452 32.35 8.51 -6.75
CA GLY A 452 31.86 8.34 -8.13
C GLY A 452 31.50 6.90 -8.52
N ALA A 453 32.11 5.90 -7.88
CA ALA A 453 31.77 4.48 -8.08
C ALA A 453 30.77 3.97 -7.02
N ASP A 454 31.11 4.13 -5.74
CA ASP A 454 30.35 3.59 -4.60
C ASP A 454 29.44 4.64 -3.96
N TRP A 455 29.86 5.91 -4.00
CA TRP A 455 29.15 7.03 -3.36
C TRP A 455 29.39 8.36 -4.07
N GLU A 456 28.50 9.33 -3.87
CA GLU A 456 28.61 10.69 -4.42
C GLU A 456 28.15 11.74 -3.39
N TRP A 457 28.72 12.95 -3.46
CA TRP A 457 28.28 14.08 -2.64
C TRP A 457 26.90 14.59 -3.06
N VAL A 458 26.09 14.95 -2.06
CA VAL A 458 24.76 15.51 -2.26
C VAL A 458 24.68 16.88 -1.59
N PRO A 459 23.95 17.84 -2.17
CA PRO A 459 23.66 19.11 -1.50
C PRO A 459 22.96 18.90 -0.15
N ASP A 460 23.59 19.35 0.93
CA ASP A 460 22.93 19.59 2.21
C ASP A 460 21.93 20.74 2.04
N ASN A 461 20.68 20.46 2.39
CA ASN A 461 19.57 21.42 2.31
C ASN A 461 19.34 22.16 3.65
N GLY A 462 20.22 21.96 4.63
CA GLY A 462 20.15 22.62 5.95
C GLY A 462 19.12 22.01 6.89
N SER A 463 18.42 20.95 6.51
CA SER A 463 17.36 20.35 7.34
C SER A 463 17.87 19.72 8.64
N HIS A 464 19.18 19.57 8.80
CA HIS A 464 19.82 18.98 9.97
C HIS A 464 20.72 19.96 10.73
N ALA A 465 20.73 21.25 10.34
CA ALA A 465 21.50 22.29 11.01
C ALA A 465 21.20 22.38 12.52
N PRO A 466 19.93 22.33 12.99
CA PRO A 466 19.65 22.37 14.43
C PRO A 466 20.30 21.23 15.23
N VAL A 467 20.38 20.03 14.63
CA VAL A 467 20.99 18.86 15.28
C VAL A 467 22.51 19.00 15.32
N LEU A 468 23.11 19.52 14.24
CA LEU A 468 24.55 19.76 14.17
C LEU A 468 24.99 20.86 15.14
N ASP A 469 24.21 21.94 15.24
CA ASP A 469 24.47 23.06 16.15
C ASP A 469 24.37 22.64 17.62
N GLU A 470 23.34 21.87 17.99
CA GLU A 470 23.17 21.34 19.35
C GLU A 470 24.28 20.35 19.74
N LEU A 471 24.80 19.59 18.78
CA LEU A 471 25.92 18.68 19.00
C LEU A 471 27.29 19.38 18.92
N GLY A 472 27.32 20.66 18.53
CA GLY A 472 28.56 21.43 18.35
C GLY A 472 29.45 20.91 17.20
N ILE A 473 28.86 20.30 16.18
CA ILE A 473 29.58 19.62 15.10
C ILE A 473 29.61 20.52 13.86
N THR A 474 30.81 20.80 13.35
CA THR A 474 30.99 21.48 12.06
C THR A 474 31.23 20.45 10.96
N PRO A 475 30.25 20.15 10.09
CA PRO A 475 30.41 19.11 9.08
C PRO A 475 31.40 19.51 7.99
N ARG A 476 32.20 18.54 7.50
CA ARG A 476 33.09 18.75 6.35
C ARG A 476 32.47 18.19 5.08
N ARG A 477 32.73 18.84 3.94
CA ARG A 477 32.28 18.43 2.61
C ARG A 477 33.40 17.80 1.77
N GLU A 478 34.49 17.41 2.43
CA GLU A 478 35.68 16.85 1.80
C GLU A 478 36.06 15.55 2.50
N TRP A 479 36.37 14.51 1.73
CA TRP A 479 36.88 13.25 2.22
C TRP A 479 38.36 13.13 1.91
N THR A 480 39.22 13.42 2.90
CA THR A 480 40.66 13.17 2.81
C THR A 480 40.95 11.77 3.32
N ALA A 481 41.21 10.84 2.40
CA ALA A 481 41.81 9.56 2.78
C ALA A 481 43.16 9.84 3.43
N ALA A 482 43.39 9.36 4.65
CA ALA A 482 44.70 9.44 5.29
C ALA A 482 45.78 8.87 4.34
N PRO A 483 46.98 9.46 4.27
CA PRO A 483 48.04 8.99 3.37
C PRO A 483 48.33 7.52 3.65
N GLN A 484 48.24 6.69 2.60
CA GLN A 484 48.74 5.31 2.65
C GLN A 484 50.23 5.37 2.99
N ALA A 485 50.64 4.63 4.03
CA ALA A 485 52.05 4.39 4.30
C ALA A 485 52.72 3.86 3.02
N PRO A 486 53.93 4.34 2.67
CA PRO A 486 54.59 3.87 1.46
C PRO A 486 54.83 2.36 1.57
N ALA A 487 54.61 1.66 0.46
CA ALA A 487 54.90 0.25 0.33
C ALA A 487 56.38 0.00 0.66
N GLU A 488 56.66 -0.76 1.72
CA GLU A 488 57.98 -1.34 1.94
C GLU A 488 58.27 -2.30 0.79
N ALA A 489 59.24 -1.90 -0.04
CA ALA A 489 59.94 -2.80 -0.93
C ALA A 489 61.04 -3.50 -0.12
N ALA A 490 60.91 -4.82 0.04
CA ALA A 490 62.01 -5.77 0.22
C ALA A 490 61.55 -7.16 -0.26
#